data_AF-A0A202DRG5-F1
#
_entry.id   AF-A0A202DRG5-F1
#
_cell.length_a   1.000
_cell.length_b   1.000
_cell.length_c   1.000
_cell.angle_alpha   90.00
_cell.angle_beta   90.00
_cell.angle_gamma   90.00
#
_symmetry.space_group_name_H-M   'P 1'
#
loop_
_entity.id
_entity.type
_entity.pdbx_description
1 polymer ?
#
loop_
_entity_poly.entity_id
_entity_poly.type
_entity_poly.pdbx_seq_one_letter_code
_entity_poly.pdbx_strand_id
1 'polypeptide(L)'
;MLCRKGAQAGDLICVTGDLGGARTGLEVLQAHRSDDRFNSSIRKFLEPQIPLCFPRRMLNRASIHSMIDISDGLVSEIHNICESSGQGCVLNPSAFPISAEAVEWTDETGQDIIPFVLNSGEEYELLFTVPAQDEKALGFLKDRDVRITVIGEMKSADYGLRLDDGTELLKGGLGPLSSMKIHSFRRMKNVRPYQSLADVYDEIMDHVDYENWADYICRVFKRYGTGIQNILEGGCGTGSLDLILTGKGYNVFGFDLSRDMINKAVNRVRGRVWLGDIRCISVRPKQWDAFLCLYDTVQYLNISEISGLMEEVKGLLRPGGLFIFDVVTEHHILKHWQAYSENYPGDGWQVMRRSWYEREEQCLHTEFTIGIRQSGMTHEHHRQWIFKLSDITDLITTSGLQHVASLHGFSMSAGTERSGRVHFVCQKEDD
;
A
#
# COMPACT_ATOMS: atom_id res chain seq x y z
N MET A 1 22.44 -25.37 -18.44
CA MET A 1 22.01 -24.15 -19.13
C MET A 1 20.55 -23.96 -18.80
N LEU A 2 20.17 -22.78 -18.30
CA LEU A 2 18.76 -22.48 -18.01
C LEU A 2 18.08 -22.13 -19.34
N CYS A 3 16.92 -22.72 -19.60
CA CYS A 3 16.18 -22.59 -20.86
C CYS A 3 14.75 -22.12 -20.58
N ARG A 4 14.05 -21.63 -21.60
CA ARG A 4 12.58 -21.40 -21.55
C ARG A 4 11.74 -22.68 -21.48
N LYS A 5 12.39 -23.85 -21.54
CA LYS A 5 11.78 -25.18 -21.46
C LYS A 5 12.08 -25.79 -20.09
N GLY A 6 11.04 -26.36 -19.48
CA GLY A 6 11.15 -27.15 -18.25
C GLY A 6 10.06 -26.87 -17.23
N ALA A 7 9.18 -25.90 -17.51
CA ALA A 7 8.05 -25.57 -16.64
C ALA A 7 7.15 -26.80 -16.43
N GLN A 8 6.69 -26.97 -15.20
CA GLN A 8 5.83 -28.07 -14.77
C GLN A 8 4.50 -27.55 -14.25
N ALA A 9 3.43 -28.33 -14.40
CA ALA A 9 2.16 -28.01 -13.79
C ALA A 9 2.31 -27.90 -12.27
N GLY A 10 1.76 -26.82 -11.68
CA GLY A 10 1.94 -26.48 -10.27
C GLY A 10 3.15 -25.58 -9.98
N ASP A 11 3.99 -25.27 -10.98
CA ASP A 11 5.01 -24.22 -10.81
C ASP A 11 4.36 -22.86 -10.62
N LEU A 12 4.97 -22.03 -9.77
CA LEU A 12 4.66 -20.61 -9.69
C LEU A 12 5.30 -19.86 -10.86
N ILE A 13 4.56 -18.92 -11.44
CA ILE A 13 5.04 -18.02 -12.48
C ILE A 13 5.45 -16.72 -11.80
N CYS A 14 6.70 -16.33 -11.97
CA CYS A 14 7.31 -15.18 -11.31
C CYS A 14 7.87 -14.20 -12.34
N VAL A 15 7.83 -12.92 -12.00
CA VAL A 15 8.45 -11.85 -12.79
C VAL A 15 9.35 -10.98 -11.91
N THR A 16 10.42 -10.44 -12.48
CA THR A 16 11.23 -9.39 -11.82
C THR A 16 10.68 -8.00 -12.11
N GLY A 17 11.01 -7.05 -11.24
CA GLY A 17 10.76 -5.63 -11.47
C GLY A 17 9.28 -5.29 -11.59
N ASP A 18 8.99 -4.26 -12.38
CA ASP A 18 7.63 -3.81 -12.70
C ASP A 18 7.30 -3.94 -14.18
N LEU A 19 6.02 -3.92 -14.53
CA LEU A 19 5.52 -4.09 -15.89
C LEU A 19 4.75 -2.86 -16.37
N GLY A 20 4.81 -2.58 -17.67
CA GLY A 20 4.13 -1.46 -18.33
C GLY A 20 4.97 -0.20 -18.42
N GLY A 21 6.13 -0.14 -17.76
CA GLY A 21 6.98 1.05 -17.75
C GLY A 21 7.60 1.33 -19.12
N ALA A 22 8.04 0.30 -19.84
CA ALA A 22 8.68 0.50 -21.15
C ALA A 22 7.71 1.08 -22.18
N ARG A 23 6.50 0.50 -22.29
CA ARG A 23 5.45 1.01 -23.17
C ARG A 23 4.99 2.43 -22.79
N THR A 24 4.91 2.72 -21.50
CA THR A 24 4.58 4.08 -21.02
C THR A 24 5.61 5.09 -21.51
N GLY A 25 6.91 4.80 -21.36
CA GLY A 25 7.98 5.68 -21.84
C GLY A 25 7.91 5.92 -23.34
N LEU A 26 7.65 4.87 -24.12
CA LEU A 26 7.45 4.98 -25.57
C LEU A 26 6.28 5.89 -25.93
N GLU A 27 5.09 5.65 -25.35
CA GLU A 27 3.89 6.40 -25.69
C GLU A 27 4.01 7.88 -25.27
N VAL A 28 4.68 8.18 -24.15
CA VAL A 28 4.97 9.56 -23.71
C VAL A 28 5.89 10.29 -24.69
N LEU A 29 6.97 9.63 -25.13
CA LEU A 29 7.91 10.19 -26.12
C LEU A 29 7.22 10.40 -27.48
N GLN A 30 6.37 9.45 -27.90
CA GLN A 30 5.57 9.57 -29.14
C GLN A 30 4.55 10.70 -29.06
N ALA A 31 3.99 10.97 -27.89
CA ALA A 31 3.11 12.10 -27.65
C ALA A 31 3.87 13.46 -27.62
N HIS A 32 5.19 13.46 -27.78
CA HIS A 32 6.06 14.64 -27.73
C HIS A 32 5.89 15.42 -26.40
N ARG A 33 5.58 14.72 -25.31
CA ARG A 33 5.42 15.31 -23.99
C ARG A 33 6.75 15.24 -23.24
N SER A 34 7.25 16.39 -22.82
CA SER A 34 8.31 16.48 -21.82
C SER A 34 7.65 16.63 -20.45
N ASP A 35 7.31 15.50 -19.85
CA ASP A 35 6.57 15.45 -18.59
C ASP A 35 7.38 14.68 -17.55
N ASP A 36 7.84 15.41 -16.53
CA ASP A 36 8.74 14.86 -15.51
C ASP A 36 8.12 13.71 -14.71
N ARG A 37 6.78 13.57 -14.75
CA ARG A 37 6.03 12.50 -14.10
C ARG A 37 6.32 11.12 -14.68
N PHE A 38 6.74 11.04 -15.95
CA PHE A 38 7.01 9.77 -16.64
C PHE A 38 8.51 9.49 -16.84
N ASN A 39 9.38 10.22 -16.13
CA ASN A 39 10.82 10.13 -16.33
C ASN A 39 11.37 8.72 -16.05
N SER A 40 10.79 7.95 -15.12
CA SER A 40 11.26 6.58 -14.87
C SER A 40 10.94 5.66 -16.05
N SER A 41 9.75 5.75 -16.61
CA SER A 41 9.30 4.97 -17.77
C SER A 41 10.02 5.37 -19.04
N ILE A 42 10.23 6.69 -19.25
CA ILE A 42 11.05 7.22 -20.35
C ILE A 42 12.46 6.64 -20.25
N ARG A 43 13.07 6.68 -19.06
CA ARG A 43 14.40 6.12 -18.85
C ARG A 43 14.41 4.60 -19.02
N LYS A 44 13.39 3.90 -18.51
CA LYS A 44 13.26 2.44 -18.67
C LYS A 44 13.21 2.04 -20.14
N PHE A 45 12.48 2.80 -20.96
CA PHE A 45 12.40 2.57 -22.40
C PHE A 45 13.72 2.90 -23.14
N LEU A 46 14.38 4.01 -22.80
CA LEU A 46 15.62 4.44 -23.47
C LEU A 46 16.87 3.67 -23.02
N GLU A 47 16.91 3.27 -21.74
CA GLU A 47 18.05 2.65 -21.07
C GLU A 47 17.59 1.49 -20.14
N PRO A 48 17.06 0.39 -20.71
CA PRO A 48 16.52 -0.70 -19.92
C PRO A 48 17.58 -1.33 -19.01
N GLN A 49 17.22 -1.53 -17.75
CA GLN A 49 18.09 -2.15 -16.74
C GLN A 49 17.83 -3.65 -16.69
N ILE A 50 18.70 -4.43 -17.33
CA ILE A 50 18.60 -5.89 -17.34
C ILE A 50 19.16 -6.44 -16.01
N PRO A 51 18.42 -7.29 -15.27
CA PRO A 51 18.88 -7.84 -13.99
C PRO A 51 19.93 -8.96 -14.18
N LEU A 52 21.07 -8.68 -14.83
CA LEU A 52 22.08 -9.69 -15.23
C LEU A 52 22.72 -10.46 -14.07
N CYS A 53 22.77 -9.87 -12.87
CA CYS A 53 23.29 -10.54 -11.67
C CYS A 53 22.29 -11.53 -11.05
N PHE A 54 21.00 -11.41 -11.39
CA PHE A 54 19.91 -12.19 -10.82
C PHE A 54 19.95 -13.67 -11.21
N PRO A 55 20.01 -14.07 -12.50
CA PRO A 55 20.02 -15.49 -12.89
C PRO A 55 21.17 -16.26 -12.24
N ARG A 56 22.36 -15.64 -12.16
CA ARG A 56 23.56 -16.28 -11.59
C ARG A 56 23.44 -16.49 -10.07
N ARG A 57 22.80 -15.57 -9.35
CA ARG A 57 22.55 -15.71 -7.90
C ARG A 57 21.48 -16.76 -7.62
N MET A 58 20.40 -16.73 -8.41
CA MET A 58 19.25 -17.60 -8.20
C MET A 58 19.56 -19.07 -8.53
N LEU A 59 20.27 -19.34 -9.64
CA LEU A 59 20.69 -20.71 -10.01
C LEU A 59 21.56 -21.41 -8.96
N ASN A 60 22.23 -20.67 -8.08
CA ASN A 60 23.02 -21.24 -6.98
C ASN A 60 22.21 -21.50 -5.70
N ARG A 61 20.98 -20.99 -5.62
CA ARG A 61 20.20 -20.92 -4.37
C ARG A 61 18.82 -21.56 -4.47
N ALA A 62 18.24 -21.66 -5.66
CA ALA A 62 16.86 -22.08 -5.89
C ALA A 62 16.73 -22.93 -7.16
N SER A 63 15.75 -23.84 -7.17
CA SER A 63 15.39 -24.55 -8.39
C SER A 63 14.56 -23.64 -9.30
N ILE A 64 14.99 -23.51 -10.55
CA ILE A 64 14.25 -22.79 -11.61
C ILE A 64 13.98 -23.79 -12.72
N HIS A 65 12.71 -23.91 -13.11
CA HIS A 65 12.28 -24.83 -14.14
C HIS A 65 12.33 -24.22 -15.54
N SER A 66 12.02 -22.92 -15.68
CA SER A 66 12.16 -22.19 -16.93
C SER A 66 12.42 -20.71 -16.69
N MET A 67 13.04 -20.03 -17.66
CA MET A 67 13.26 -18.57 -17.62
C MET A 67 13.38 -17.99 -19.03
N ILE A 68 12.90 -16.76 -19.21
CA ILE A 68 13.01 -15.93 -20.41
C ILE A 68 12.96 -14.44 -20.03
N ASP A 69 13.50 -13.55 -20.87
CA ASP A 69 13.31 -12.10 -20.73
C ASP A 69 12.01 -11.63 -21.40
N ILE A 70 11.42 -10.55 -20.88
CA ILE A 70 10.22 -9.93 -21.44
C ILE A 70 10.62 -8.87 -22.48
N SER A 71 10.83 -9.32 -23.72
CA SER A 71 11.16 -8.46 -24.87
C SER A 71 9.94 -8.16 -25.75
N ASP A 72 9.14 -9.16 -26.13
CA ASP A 72 7.96 -8.96 -27.00
C ASP A 72 6.63 -8.82 -26.21
N GLY A 73 6.72 -8.77 -24.88
CA GLY A 73 5.59 -8.60 -23.97
C GLY A 73 5.18 -9.87 -23.23
N LEU A 74 4.57 -9.68 -22.05
CA LEU A 74 4.32 -10.77 -21.10
C LEU A 74 3.49 -11.92 -21.70
N VAL A 75 2.48 -11.62 -22.52
CA VAL A 75 1.65 -12.65 -23.18
C VAL A 75 2.46 -13.46 -24.19
N SER A 76 3.33 -12.81 -24.95
CA SER A 76 4.20 -13.50 -25.91
C SER A 76 5.12 -14.47 -25.18
N GLU A 77 5.73 -14.02 -24.08
CA GLU A 77 6.73 -14.81 -23.38
C GLU A 77 6.16 -15.94 -22.54
N ILE A 78 5.00 -15.74 -21.90
CA ILE A 78 4.34 -16.86 -21.23
C ILE A 78 3.87 -17.91 -22.23
N HIS A 79 3.45 -17.49 -23.43
CA HIS A 79 3.15 -18.41 -24.52
C HIS A 79 4.40 -19.19 -24.96
N ASN A 80 5.55 -18.52 -25.06
CA ASN A 80 6.81 -19.19 -25.41
C ASN A 80 7.23 -20.23 -24.36
N ILE A 81 7.06 -19.94 -23.06
CA ILE A 81 7.33 -20.90 -21.96
C ILE A 81 6.35 -22.09 -22.03
N CYS A 82 5.05 -21.81 -22.13
CA CYS A 82 3.99 -22.81 -22.18
C CYS A 82 4.16 -23.75 -23.38
N GLU A 83 4.37 -23.20 -24.58
CA GLU A 83 4.60 -23.94 -25.81
C GLU A 83 5.88 -24.78 -25.75
N SER A 84 6.98 -24.21 -25.24
CA SER A 84 8.26 -24.92 -25.14
C SER A 84 8.23 -26.05 -24.09
N SER A 85 7.37 -25.91 -23.08
CA SER A 85 7.24 -26.86 -21.96
C SER A 85 6.06 -27.84 -22.11
N GLY A 86 5.17 -27.61 -23.08
CA GLY A 86 3.97 -28.41 -23.29
C GLY A 86 2.97 -28.28 -22.13
N GLN A 87 2.78 -27.05 -21.63
CA GLN A 87 1.93 -26.75 -20.47
C GLN A 87 0.96 -25.60 -20.76
N GLY A 88 -0.03 -25.42 -19.88
CA GLY A 88 -0.91 -24.26 -19.82
C GLY A 88 -0.53 -23.34 -18.67
N CYS A 89 -1.27 -22.24 -18.48
CA CYS A 89 -1.08 -21.36 -17.33
C CYS A 89 -2.35 -20.61 -16.96
N VAL A 90 -2.40 -20.18 -15.70
CA VAL A 90 -3.31 -19.13 -15.23
C VAL A 90 -2.49 -17.96 -14.70
N LEU A 91 -2.76 -16.76 -15.21
CA LEU A 91 -2.19 -15.52 -14.69
C LEU A 91 -3.22 -14.81 -13.80
N ASN A 92 -2.76 -14.18 -12.74
CA ASN A 92 -3.55 -13.35 -11.84
C ASN A 92 -3.20 -11.88 -12.07
N PRO A 93 -4.01 -11.13 -12.84
CA PRO A 93 -3.79 -9.70 -13.09
C PRO A 93 -3.68 -8.85 -11.82
N SER A 94 -4.38 -9.23 -10.75
CA SER A 94 -4.35 -8.50 -9.47
C SER A 94 -3.00 -8.60 -8.77
N ALA A 95 -2.17 -9.59 -9.13
CA ALA A 95 -0.84 -9.78 -8.59
C ALA A 95 0.26 -9.15 -9.47
N PHE A 96 -0.07 -8.56 -10.62
CA PHE A 96 0.94 -8.00 -11.52
C PHE A 96 1.65 -6.81 -10.86
N PRO A 97 2.99 -6.75 -10.88
CA PRO A 97 3.73 -5.59 -10.38
C PRO A 97 3.68 -4.47 -11.42
N ILE A 98 2.55 -3.79 -11.56
CA ILE A 98 2.37 -2.75 -12.57
C ILE A 98 3.08 -1.46 -12.15
N SER A 99 3.80 -0.81 -13.07
CA SER A 99 4.46 0.46 -12.77
C SER A 99 3.43 1.57 -12.49
N ALA A 100 3.72 2.43 -11.51
CA ALA A 100 2.80 3.52 -11.16
C ALA A 100 2.56 4.47 -12.34
N GLU A 101 3.61 4.73 -13.11
CA GLU A 101 3.56 5.57 -14.31
C GLU A 101 2.69 4.94 -15.42
N ALA A 102 2.65 3.61 -15.55
CA ALA A 102 1.75 2.94 -16.49
C ALA A 102 0.28 3.06 -16.09
N VAL A 103 -0.01 2.99 -14.79
CA VAL A 103 -1.36 3.24 -14.27
C VAL A 103 -1.78 4.67 -14.58
N GLU A 104 -0.92 5.66 -14.30
CA GLU A 104 -1.21 7.07 -14.56
C GLU A 104 -1.40 7.35 -16.06
N TRP A 105 -0.51 6.82 -16.90
CA TRP A 105 -0.61 7.02 -18.36
C TRP A 105 -1.87 6.41 -18.95
N THR A 106 -2.20 5.16 -18.60
CA THR A 106 -3.40 4.50 -19.14
C THR A 106 -4.69 5.13 -18.64
N ASP A 107 -4.70 5.63 -17.40
CA ASP A 107 -5.82 6.42 -16.88
C ASP A 107 -5.97 7.75 -17.66
N GLU A 108 -4.87 8.44 -18.00
CA GLU A 108 -4.89 9.66 -18.81
C GLU A 108 -5.36 9.43 -20.25
N THR A 109 -4.94 8.32 -20.88
CA THR A 109 -5.24 8.02 -22.29
C THR A 109 -6.50 7.20 -22.49
N GLY A 110 -7.14 6.74 -21.41
CA GLY A 110 -8.34 5.91 -21.44
C GLY A 110 -8.09 4.48 -21.95
N GLN A 111 -6.88 3.96 -21.78
CA GLN A 111 -6.50 2.59 -22.14
C GLN A 111 -6.79 1.61 -20.99
N ASP A 112 -7.13 0.35 -21.31
CA ASP A 112 -7.22 -0.70 -20.28
C ASP A 112 -5.81 -1.16 -19.87
N ILE A 113 -5.50 -1.07 -18.59
CA ILE A 113 -4.18 -1.37 -18.03
C ILE A 113 -3.78 -2.84 -18.22
N ILE A 114 -4.72 -3.79 -18.20
CA ILE A 114 -4.36 -5.21 -18.29
C ILE A 114 -3.89 -5.56 -19.71
N PRO A 115 -4.65 -5.29 -20.78
CA PRO A 115 -4.14 -5.40 -22.15
C PRO A 115 -2.89 -4.55 -22.39
N PHE A 116 -2.79 -3.37 -21.77
CA PHE A 116 -1.62 -2.51 -21.92
C PHE A 116 -0.33 -3.20 -21.42
N VAL A 117 -0.36 -3.71 -20.19
CA VAL A 117 0.76 -4.39 -19.52
C VAL A 117 1.07 -5.75 -20.17
N LEU A 118 0.04 -6.53 -20.48
CA LEU A 118 0.17 -7.83 -21.13
C LEU A 118 0.92 -7.76 -22.47
N ASN A 119 0.80 -6.63 -23.16
CA ASN A 119 1.43 -6.35 -24.44
C ASN A 119 2.56 -5.30 -24.33
N SER A 120 3.07 -5.02 -23.12
CA SER A 120 4.21 -4.12 -22.93
C SER A 120 5.50 -4.88 -23.23
N GLY A 121 6.07 -4.65 -24.41
CA GLY A 121 7.39 -5.14 -24.79
C GLY A 121 8.52 -4.23 -24.28
N GLU A 122 9.76 -4.61 -24.58
CA GLU A 122 10.99 -3.90 -24.21
C GLU A 122 11.15 -3.70 -22.69
N GLU A 123 10.53 -4.57 -21.88
CA GLU A 123 10.62 -4.50 -20.41
C GLU A 123 11.97 -5.03 -19.90
N TYR A 124 12.52 -6.06 -20.56
CA TYR A 124 13.75 -6.78 -20.20
C TYR A 124 13.81 -7.33 -18.76
N GLU A 125 12.65 -7.39 -18.10
CA GLU A 125 12.45 -8.13 -16.88
C GLU A 125 12.49 -9.64 -17.14
N LEU A 126 12.75 -10.44 -16.12
CA LEU A 126 12.81 -11.89 -16.25
C LEU A 126 11.50 -12.52 -15.83
N LEU A 127 10.92 -13.31 -16.73
CA LEU A 127 9.80 -14.22 -16.49
C LEU A 127 10.35 -15.62 -16.27
N PHE A 128 10.00 -16.26 -15.15
CA PHE A 128 10.53 -17.58 -14.82
C PHE A 128 9.55 -18.40 -13.98
N THR A 129 9.79 -19.72 -13.94
CA THR A 129 8.96 -20.65 -13.17
C THR A 129 9.75 -21.37 -12.09
N VAL A 130 9.13 -21.51 -10.91
CA VAL A 130 9.72 -22.20 -9.75
C VAL A 130 8.74 -23.24 -9.18
N PRO A 131 9.23 -24.37 -8.67
CA PRO A 131 8.35 -25.34 -8.02
C PRO A 131 7.76 -24.76 -6.73
N ALA A 132 6.43 -24.83 -6.58
CA ALA A 132 5.73 -24.32 -5.40
C ALA A 132 6.11 -25.05 -4.08
N GLN A 133 6.73 -26.23 -4.16
CA GLN A 133 7.15 -27.03 -3.01
C GLN A 133 8.62 -26.80 -2.61
N ASP A 134 9.38 -25.99 -3.35
CA ASP A 134 10.78 -25.73 -3.03
C ASP A 134 10.92 -24.54 -2.07
N GLU A 135 11.08 -24.83 -0.78
CA GLU A 135 11.27 -23.83 0.28
C GLU A 135 12.45 -22.88 0.01
N LYS A 136 13.51 -23.34 -0.66
CA LYS A 136 14.66 -22.48 -0.99
C LYS A 136 14.30 -21.50 -2.09
N ALA A 137 13.53 -21.96 -3.08
CA ALA A 137 12.99 -21.10 -4.12
C ALA A 137 12.04 -20.05 -3.52
N LEU A 138 11.11 -20.46 -2.66
CA LEU A 138 10.19 -19.56 -1.97
C LEU A 138 10.91 -18.58 -1.04
N GLY A 139 11.96 -19.02 -0.35
CA GLY A 139 12.81 -18.15 0.47
C GLY A 139 13.56 -17.10 -0.38
N PHE A 140 13.96 -17.46 -1.59
CA PHE A 140 14.60 -16.54 -2.53
C PHE A 140 13.63 -15.52 -3.14
N LEU A 141 12.33 -15.84 -3.25
CA LEU A 141 11.30 -14.86 -3.62
C LEU A 141 11.19 -13.69 -2.62
N LYS A 142 11.73 -13.86 -1.40
CA LYS A 142 11.79 -12.84 -0.35
C LYS A 142 13.12 -12.07 -0.32
N ASP A 143 14.05 -12.33 -1.24
CA ASP A 143 15.31 -11.58 -1.35
C ASP A 143 15.00 -10.09 -1.66
N ARG A 144 15.70 -9.18 -0.97
CA ARG A 144 15.41 -7.74 -1.03
C ARG A 144 16.16 -7.02 -2.15
N ASP A 145 17.16 -7.68 -2.76
CA ASP A 145 18.01 -7.07 -3.78
C ASP A 145 17.32 -6.95 -5.15
N VAL A 146 16.36 -7.81 -5.45
CA VAL A 146 15.56 -7.78 -6.69
C VAL A 146 14.11 -8.00 -6.35
N ARG A 147 13.23 -7.09 -6.79
CA ARG A 147 11.79 -7.24 -6.62
C ARG A 147 11.33 -8.41 -7.49
N ILE A 148 10.75 -9.43 -6.86
CA ILE A 148 10.17 -10.59 -7.53
C ILE A 148 8.71 -10.66 -7.14
N THR A 149 7.83 -10.96 -8.10
CA THR A 149 6.39 -11.09 -7.84
C THR A 149 5.85 -12.35 -8.49
N VAL A 150 5.09 -13.13 -7.73
CA VAL A 150 4.34 -14.28 -8.25
C VAL A 150 3.09 -13.76 -8.93
N ILE A 151 2.97 -14.01 -10.23
CA ILE A 151 1.90 -13.47 -11.08
C ILE A 151 0.95 -14.54 -11.61
N GLY A 152 1.17 -15.80 -11.26
CA GLY A 152 0.33 -16.90 -11.74
C GLY A 152 0.89 -18.27 -11.38
N GLU A 153 0.28 -19.29 -11.99
CA GLU A 153 0.64 -20.69 -11.81
C GLU A 153 0.59 -21.42 -13.15
N MET A 154 1.56 -22.30 -13.39
CA MET A 154 1.57 -23.23 -14.51
C MET A 154 0.50 -24.31 -14.31
N LYS A 155 -0.20 -24.65 -15.38
CA LYS A 155 -1.25 -25.66 -15.41
C LYS A 155 -0.92 -26.73 -16.45
N SER A 156 -1.69 -27.81 -16.47
CA SER A 156 -1.61 -28.81 -17.52
C SER A 156 -2.00 -28.22 -18.88
N ALA A 157 -1.47 -28.79 -19.97
CA ALA A 157 -1.68 -28.27 -21.33
C ALA A 157 -3.15 -28.08 -21.73
N ASP A 158 -4.04 -28.95 -21.26
CA ASP A 158 -5.48 -28.92 -21.51
C ASP A 158 -6.19 -27.73 -20.86
N TYR A 159 -5.58 -27.08 -19.87
CA TYR A 159 -6.10 -25.85 -19.28
C TYR A 159 -6.04 -24.67 -20.27
N GLY A 160 -5.06 -24.68 -21.18
CA GLY A 160 -4.75 -23.54 -22.05
C GLY A 160 -4.10 -22.39 -21.29
N LEU A 161 -4.06 -21.21 -21.91
CA LEU A 161 -3.47 -19.99 -21.33
C LEU A 161 -4.60 -19.01 -21.01
N ARG A 162 -4.77 -18.69 -19.73
CA ARG A 162 -5.90 -17.88 -19.27
C ARG A 162 -5.52 -16.90 -18.19
N LEU A 163 -6.36 -15.90 -18.01
CA LEU A 163 -6.45 -15.13 -16.78
C LEU A 163 -7.30 -15.89 -15.75
N ASP A 164 -7.17 -15.53 -14.47
CA ASP A 164 -7.93 -16.12 -13.35
C ASP A 164 -9.45 -15.93 -13.47
N ASP A 165 -9.91 -14.89 -14.18
CA ASP A 165 -11.32 -14.70 -14.54
C ASP A 165 -11.82 -15.57 -15.71
N GLY A 166 -10.94 -16.42 -16.26
CA GLY A 166 -11.24 -17.34 -17.35
C GLY A 166 -11.01 -16.78 -18.75
N THR A 167 -10.61 -15.51 -18.89
CA THR A 167 -10.31 -14.90 -20.21
C THR A 167 -9.13 -15.60 -20.87
N GLU A 168 -9.29 -16.00 -22.14
CA GLU A 168 -8.23 -16.68 -22.90
C GLU A 168 -7.19 -15.68 -23.43
N LEU A 169 -5.91 -16.06 -23.30
CA LEU A 169 -4.76 -15.31 -23.79
C LEU A 169 -4.32 -15.85 -25.15
N LEU A 170 -4.44 -15.05 -26.21
CA LEU A 170 -3.97 -15.42 -27.55
C LEU A 170 -2.58 -14.83 -27.84
N LYS A 171 -1.83 -15.50 -28.71
CA LYS A 171 -0.54 -15.01 -29.24
C LYS A 171 -0.79 -13.76 -30.09
N GLY A 172 -0.78 -12.59 -29.46
CA GLY A 172 -1.14 -11.28 -30.07
C GLY A 172 -2.15 -10.43 -29.27
N GLY A 173 -2.59 -10.88 -28.08
CA GLY A 173 -3.48 -10.12 -27.20
C GLY A 173 -4.68 -10.94 -26.68
N LEU A 174 -5.71 -10.27 -26.18
CA LEU A 174 -6.94 -10.93 -25.73
C LEU A 174 -7.75 -11.46 -26.93
N GLY A 175 -8.33 -12.66 -26.81
CA GLY A 175 -9.16 -13.23 -27.87
C GLY A 175 -10.46 -12.48 -28.16
N PRO A 176 -11.11 -12.74 -29.32
CA PRO A 176 -12.35 -12.06 -29.68
C PRO A 176 -13.46 -12.38 -28.68
N LEU A 177 -13.88 -11.37 -27.92
CA LEU A 177 -15.08 -11.40 -27.08
C LEU A 177 -16.30 -11.68 -27.98
N SER A 178 -16.84 -12.89 -27.89
CA SER A 178 -18.07 -13.24 -28.59
C SER A 178 -19.21 -12.37 -28.08
N SER A 179 -19.91 -11.77 -29.04
CA SER A 179 -21.02 -10.86 -28.87
C SER A 179 -22.15 -11.49 -28.05
N MET A 180 -22.19 -11.21 -26.76
CA MET A 180 -23.39 -11.34 -25.94
C MET A 180 -23.53 -10.07 -25.10
N LYS A 181 -24.69 -9.41 -25.27
CA LYS A 181 -25.09 -8.21 -24.53
C LYS A 181 -24.97 -8.47 -23.02
N ILE A 182 -23.90 -7.99 -22.40
CA ILE A 182 -23.82 -7.85 -20.94
C ILE A 182 -23.82 -6.35 -20.67
N HIS A 183 -24.93 -5.88 -20.08
CA HIS A 183 -25.01 -4.54 -19.56
C HIS A 183 -23.91 -4.36 -18.49
N SER A 184 -23.04 -3.36 -18.67
CA SER A 184 -22.30 -2.67 -17.62
C SER A 184 -21.96 -3.49 -16.35
N PHE A 185 -21.00 -4.41 -16.44
CA PHE A 185 -20.18 -4.75 -15.27
C PHE A 185 -18.87 -3.97 -15.40
N ARG A 186 -18.80 -2.81 -14.74
CA ARG A 186 -17.52 -2.11 -14.51
C ARG A 186 -16.64 -3.06 -13.72
N ARG A 187 -15.56 -3.56 -14.33
CA ARG A 187 -14.51 -4.38 -13.67
C ARG A 187 -14.02 -3.63 -12.43
N MET A 188 -13.92 -4.33 -11.30
CA MET A 188 -13.47 -3.77 -10.03
C MET A 188 -11.95 -3.57 -10.07
N LYS A 189 -11.46 -2.33 -9.98
CA LYS A 189 -10.03 -1.99 -10.01
C LYS A 189 -9.43 -2.04 -8.60
N ASN A 190 -8.49 -2.95 -8.34
CA ASN A 190 -7.74 -2.95 -7.08
C ASN A 190 -6.82 -1.73 -7.01
N VAL A 191 -6.88 -0.97 -5.92
CA VAL A 191 -6.08 0.25 -5.70
C VAL A 191 -5.47 0.25 -4.30
N ARG A 192 -4.52 1.15 -4.06
CA ARG A 192 -3.84 1.25 -2.76
C ARG A 192 -4.78 1.80 -1.69
N PRO A 193 -4.53 1.49 -0.40
CA PRO A 193 -5.25 2.12 0.71
C PRO A 193 -5.31 3.63 0.57
N TYR A 194 -6.51 4.19 0.74
CA TYR A 194 -6.79 5.62 0.71
C TYR A 194 -6.54 6.30 -0.64
N GLN A 195 -6.67 5.57 -1.76
CA GLN A 195 -6.58 6.14 -3.10
C GLN A 195 -7.95 6.57 -3.61
N SER A 196 -8.86 5.62 -3.87
CA SER A 196 -10.26 5.93 -4.25
C SER A 196 -11.12 6.31 -3.05
N LEU A 197 -10.83 5.74 -1.87
CA LEU A 197 -11.58 6.04 -0.66
C LEU A 197 -11.46 7.52 -0.30
N ALA A 198 -10.31 8.15 -0.61
CA ALA A 198 -10.08 9.56 -0.36
C ALA A 198 -11.24 10.43 -0.86
N ASP A 199 -11.78 10.18 -2.06
CA ASP A 199 -12.86 10.96 -2.69
C ASP A 199 -14.12 11.07 -1.83
N VAL A 200 -14.46 10.00 -1.12
CA VAL A 200 -15.69 9.88 -0.31
C VAL A 200 -15.40 9.81 1.18
N TYR A 201 -14.12 9.83 1.58
CA TYR A 201 -13.67 9.59 2.95
C TYR A 201 -14.31 10.54 3.95
N ASP A 202 -14.30 11.84 3.67
CA ASP A 202 -14.85 12.84 4.59
C ASP A 202 -16.36 12.69 4.78
N GLU A 203 -17.10 12.27 3.74
CA GLU A 203 -18.55 12.02 3.86
C GLU A 203 -18.82 10.76 4.69
N ILE A 204 -18.02 9.69 4.51
CA ILE A 204 -18.13 8.48 5.32
C ILE A 204 -17.76 8.77 6.78
N MET A 205 -16.75 9.61 7.00
CA MET A 205 -16.21 9.93 8.31
C MET A 205 -16.89 11.13 8.98
N ASP A 206 -17.99 11.65 8.43
CA ASP A 206 -18.74 12.80 8.99
C ASP A 206 -19.25 12.55 10.42
N HIS A 207 -19.43 11.27 10.79
CA HIS A 207 -19.80 10.85 12.14
C HIS A 207 -18.65 10.96 13.17
N VAL A 208 -17.41 11.20 12.73
CA VAL A 208 -16.24 11.34 13.61
C VAL A 208 -16.19 12.75 14.19
N ASP A 209 -16.26 12.83 15.52
CA ASP A 209 -16.20 14.10 16.24
C ASP A 209 -14.73 14.60 16.37
N TYR A 210 -14.22 15.20 15.29
CA TYR A 210 -12.86 15.75 15.24
C TYR A 210 -12.63 16.90 16.23
N GLU A 211 -13.67 17.65 16.62
CA GLU A 211 -13.56 18.70 17.63
C GLU A 211 -13.31 18.10 19.03
N ASN A 212 -14.02 17.04 19.39
CA ASN A 212 -13.76 16.33 20.64
C ASN A 212 -12.36 15.66 20.64
N TRP A 213 -11.91 15.14 19.51
CA TRP A 213 -10.51 14.68 19.35
C TRP A 213 -9.51 15.81 19.62
N ALA A 214 -9.67 16.96 18.98
CA ALA A 214 -8.80 18.10 19.18
C ALA A 214 -8.83 18.61 20.63
N ASP A 215 -10.01 18.71 21.24
CA ASP A 215 -10.18 19.12 22.63
C ASP A 215 -9.52 18.11 23.59
N TYR A 216 -9.62 16.82 23.29
CA TYR A 216 -8.94 15.77 24.05
C TYR A 216 -7.43 15.93 23.97
N ILE A 217 -6.87 16.07 22.76
CA ILE A 217 -5.43 16.29 22.56
C ILE A 217 -4.95 17.57 23.27
N CYS A 218 -5.74 18.65 23.22
CA CYS A 218 -5.45 19.87 23.98
C CYS A 218 -5.41 19.63 25.49
N ARG A 219 -6.29 18.77 26.05
CA ARG A 219 -6.23 18.39 27.48
C ARG A 219 -4.98 17.56 27.78
N VAL A 220 -4.58 16.67 26.87
CA VAL A 220 -3.33 15.88 27.01
C VAL A 220 -2.12 16.81 27.00
N PHE A 221 -2.04 17.76 26.06
CA PHE A 221 -0.99 18.78 26.02
C PHE A 221 -0.93 19.60 27.31
N LYS A 222 -2.07 20.05 27.84
CA LYS A 222 -2.11 20.81 29.11
C LYS A 222 -1.65 20.00 30.31
N ARG A 223 -1.83 18.68 30.30
CA ARG A 223 -1.50 17.81 31.43
C ARG A 223 -0.05 17.34 31.42
N TYR A 224 0.49 17.03 30.24
CA TYR A 224 1.77 16.35 30.09
C TYR A 224 2.83 17.18 29.34
N GLY A 225 2.41 18.21 28.60
CA GLY A 225 3.30 19.05 27.80
C GLY A 225 3.53 20.42 28.43
N THR A 226 4.65 21.03 28.08
CA THR A 226 4.99 22.40 28.48
C THR A 226 5.30 23.20 27.24
N GLY A 227 4.58 24.31 26.99
CA GLY A 227 4.84 25.21 25.87
C GLY A 227 4.65 24.57 24.49
N ILE A 228 3.66 23.68 24.33
CA ILE A 228 3.36 23.05 23.03
C ILE A 228 2.82 24.09 22.06
N GLN A 229 3.51 24.31 20.93
CA GLN A 229 3.09 25.24 19.90
C GLN A 229 3.24 24.69 18.48
N ASN A 230 4.38 24.08 18.16
CA ASN A 230 4.72 23.53 16.85
C ASN A 230 4.51 22.02 16.85
N ILE A 231 3.56 21.57 16.04
CA ILE A 231 3.09 20.19 16.01
C ILE A 231 3.34 19.61 14.63
N LEU A 232 3.85 18.38 14.60
CA LEU A 232 3.97 17.57 13.40
C LEU A 232 3.00 16.38 13.50
N GLU A 233 2.13 16.19 12.52
CA GLU A 233 1.24 15.03 12.40
C GLU A 233 1.73 14.10 11.29
N GLY A 234 2.00 12.84 11.63
CA GLY A 234 2.25 11.77 10.66
C GLY A 234 0.99 10.96 10.41
N GLY A 235 0.64 10.76 9.14
CA GLY A 235 -0.63 10.15 8.74
C GLY A 235 -1.82 11.09 8.88
N CYS A 236 -1.66 12.34 8.44
CA CYS A 236 -2.68 13.39 8.64
C CYS A 236 -3.94 13.23 7.77
N GLY A 237 -3.95 12.31 6.80
CA GLY A 237 -5.07 12.07 5.91
C GLY A 237 -5.52 13.34 5.18
N THR A 238 -6.81 13.67 5.29
CA THR A 238 -7.39 14.89 4.69
C THR A 238 -7.15 16.17 5.50
N GLY A 239 -6.37 16.10 6.59
CA GLY A 239 -5.99 17.26 7.41
C GLY A 239 -7.11 17.81 8.29
N SER A 240 -8.12 17.01 8.62
CA SER A 240 -9.28 17.44 9.43
C SER A 240 -8.88 17.86 10.84
N LEU A 241 -8.03 17.08 11.52
CA LEU A 241 -7.54 17.42 12.85
C LEU A 241 -6.59 18.62 12.82
N ASP A 242 -5.65 18.63 11.85
CA ASP A 242 -4.72 19.73 11.60
C ASP A 242 -5.42 21.09 11.47
N LEU A 243 -6.54 21.13 10.74
CA LEU A 243 -7.35 22.35 10.56
C LEU A 243 -7.89 22.87 11.90
N ILE A 244 -8.46 21.98 12.70
CA ILE A 244 -9.08 22.33 13.99
C ILE A 244 -8.02 22.77 15.00
N LEU A 245 -6.92 22.04 15.13
CA LEU A 245 -5.81 22.41 16.01
C LEU A 245 -5.16 23.74 15.59
N THR A 246 -5.03 23.99 14.27
CA THR A 246 -4.61 25.30 13.77
C THR A 246 -5.58 26.40 14.19
N GLY A 247 -6.89 26.14 14.10
CA GLY A 247 -7.94 27.06 14.57
C GLY A 247 -7.89 27.33 16.08
N LYS A 248 -7.43 26.36 16.88
CA LYS A 248 -7.19 26.51 18.33
C LYS A 248 -5.86 27.22 18.65
N GLY A 249 -5.11 27.66 17.64
CA GLY A 249 -3.92 28.49 17.78
C GLY A 249 -2.59 27.74 17.72
N TYR A 250 -2.58 26.44 17.40
CA TYR A 250 -1.35 25.67 17.21
C TYR A 250 -0.74 25.88 15.81
N ASN A 251 0.57 25.69 15.70
CA ASN A 251 1.27 25.69 14.42
C ASN A 251 1.46 24.25 13.94
N VAL A 252 0.45 23.75 13.22
CA VAL A 252 0.38 22.33 12.82
C VAL A 252 0.85 22.14 11.39
N PHE A 253 1.64 21.09 11.19
CA PHE A 253 2.14 20.61 9.92
C PHE A 253 1.87 19.11 9.84
N GLY A 254 1.51 18.62 8.66
CA GLY A 254 1.14 17.22 8.49
C GLY A 254 1.80 16.57 7.28
N PHE A 255 1.93 15.26 7.28
CA PHE A 255 2.26 14.52 6.08
C PHE A 255 1.56 13.16 6.06
N ASP A 256 1.34 12.65 4.86
CA ASP A 256 0.65 11.38 4.63
C ASP A 256 1.24 10.69 3.39
N LEU A 257 1.16 9.37 3.36
CA LEU A 257 1.65 8.54 2.26
C LEU A 257 0.68 8.57 1.06
N SER A 258 -0.62 8.80 1.30
CA SER A 258 -1.62 8.89 0.25
C SER A 258 -1.55 10.25 -0.45
N ARG A 259 -1.34 10.21 -1.76
CA ARG A 259 -1.36 11.42 -2.58
C ARG A 259 -2.75 12.02 -2.65
N ASP A 260 -3.76 11.18 -2.79
CA ASP A 260 -5.16 11.59 -2.90
C ASP A 260 -5.64 12.28 -1.62
N MET A 261 -5.24 11.77 -0.45
CA MET A 261 -5.51 12.42 0.84
C MET A 261 -4.83 13.79 0.95
N ILE A 262 -3.55 13.89 0.59
CA ILE A 262 -2.83 15.17 0.63
C ILE A 262 -3.42 16.18 -0.35
N ASN A 263 -3.84 15.76 -1.55
CA ASN A 263 -4.49 16.66 -2.50
C ASN A 263 -5.75 17.31 -1.91
N LYS A 264 -6.49 16.59 -1.06
CA LYS A 264 -7.61 17.14 -0.28
C LYS A 264 -7.13 18.05 0.85
N ALA A 265 -6.11 17.63 1.59
CA ALA A 265 -5.59 18.36 2.74
C ALA A 265 -4.98 19.71 2.35
N VAL A 266 -4.22 19.81 1.24
CA VAL A 266 -3.53 21.04 0.80
C VAL A 266 -4.47 22.24 0.73
N ASN A 267 -5.69 22.02 0.21
CA ASN A 267 -6.71 23.07 0.10
C ASN A 267 -7.31 23.47 1.46
N ARG A 268 -7.38 22.54 2.42
CA ARG A 268 -7.94 22.78 3.77
C ARG A 268 -6.95 23.49 4.69
N VAL A 269 -5.72 23.02 4.75
CA VAL A 269 -4.71 23.49 5.72
C VAL A 269 -3.64 24.41 5.12
N ARG A 270 -3.99 25.10 4.02
CA ARG A 270 -3.20 26.17 3.38
C ARG A 270 -1.75 25.77 3.09
N GLY A 271 -1.53 24.55 2.60
CA GLY A 271 -0.21 24.09 2.15
C GLY A 271 0.80 23.72 3.25
N ARG A 272 0.34 23.49 4.49
CA ARG A 272 1.19 22.97 5.59
C ARG A 272 1.34 21.45 5.60
N VAL A 273 1.06 20.82 4.46
CA VAL A 273 1.04 19.36 4.31
C VAL A 273 1.81 18.91 3.07
N TRP A 274 2.46 17.74 3.14
CA TRP A 274 3.24 17.18 2.04
C TRP A 274 3.12 15.65 1.93
N LEU A 275 3.60 15.09 0.82
CA LEU A 275 3.74 13.63 0.66
C LEU A 275 4.87 13.14 1.55
N GLY A 276 4.62 12.19 2.42
CA GLY A 276 5.67 11.64 3.26
C GLY A 276 5.37 10.22 3.72
N ASP A 277 6.42 9.44 3.93
CA ASP A 277 6.32 8.14 4.56
C ASP A 277 6.70 8.27 6.04
N ILE A 278 5.82 7.84 6.94
CA ILE A 278 6.05 7.90 8.38
C ILE A 278 7.23 7.02 8.84
N ARG A 279 7.66 6.08 7.98
CA ARG A 279 8.85 5.23 8.22
C ARG A 279 10.17 5.91 7.85
N CYS A 280 10.12 7.08 7.19
CA CYS A 280 11.29 7.84 6.79
C CYS A 280 10.99 9.35 6.76
N ILE A 281 11.00 9.98 7.93
CA ILE A 281 10.56 11.35 8.15
C ILE A 281 11.69 12.33 7.86
N SER A 282 11.66 12.92 6.66
CA SER A 282 12.63 13.91 6.21
C SER A 282 12.12 15.34 6.37
N VAL A 283 12.14 15.87 7.59
CA VAL A 283 11.68 17.24 7.91
C VAL A 283 12.72 18.05 8.67
N ARG A 284 12.74 19.36 8.44
CA ARG A 284 13.53 20.35 9.20
C ARG A 284 12.68 21.59 9.52
N PRO A 285 12.96 22.30 10.64
CA PRO A 285 13.98 21.99 11.65
C PRO A 285 13.62 20.75 12.48
N LYS A 286 14.62 20.14 13.10
CA LYS A 286 14.42 19.16 14.17
C LYS A 286 14.34 19.95 15.47
N GLN A 287 13.17 19.98 16.11
CA GLN A 287 12.84 20.56 17.44
C GLN A 287 11.31 20.75 17.56
N TRP A 288 10.55 19.71 17.28
CA TRP A 288 9.09 19.76 17.37
C TRP A 288 8.63 19.67 18.82
N ASP A 289 7.59 20.43 19.18
CA ASP A 289 7.02 20.40 20.53
C ASP A 289 6.20 19.14 20.75
N ALA A 290 5.46 18.73 19.71
CA ALA A 290 4.73 17.47 19.71
C ALA A 290 4.75 16.80 18.33
N PHE A 291 4.74 15.47 18.34
CA PHE A 291 4.47 14.62 17.20
C PHE A 291 3.17 13.84 17.45
N LEU A 292 2.24 13.89 16.50
CA LEU A 292 0.96 13.17 16.55
C LEU A 292 0.94 12.05 15.50
N CYS A 293 0.43 10.88 15.87
CA CYS A 293 0.13 9.76 14.96
C CYS A 293 -1.18 9.12 15.41
N LEU A 294 -2.30 9.71 14.99
CA LEU A 294 -3.62 9.43 15.55
C LEU A 294 -4.49 8.58 14.62
N TYR A 295 -5.66 8.16 15.11
CA TYR A 295 -6.63 7.34 14.39
C TYR A 295 -6.07 5.98 13.99
N ASP A 296 -5.43 5.29 14.95
CA ASP A 296 -4.83 3.96 14.74
C ASP A 296 -3.85 3.85 13.56
N THR A 297 -3.31 4.99 13.09
CA THR A 297 -2.33 5.05 11.99
C THR A 297 -1.11 4.17 12.26
N VAL A 298 -0.63 4.14 13.51
CA VAL A 298 0.52 3.31 13.89
C VAL A 298 0.28 1.81 13.63
N GLN A 299 -0.98 1.37 13.59
CA GLN A 299 -1.33 -0.03 13.34
C GLN A 299 -1.20 -0.42 11.87
N TYR A 300 -0.94 0.51 10.95
CA TYR A 300 -0.51 0.21 9.58
C TYR A 300 0.98 -0.14 9.49
N LEU A 301 1.70 -0.17 10.61
CA LEU A 301 3.11 -0.51 10.69
C LEU A 301 3.29 -1.84 11.42
N ASN A 302 4.27 -2.64 11.01
CA ASN A 302 4.69 -3.80 11.79
C ASN A 302 5.59 -3.38 12.98
N ILE A 303 5.88 -4.31 13.88
CA ILE A 303 6.60 -4.02 15.14
C ILE A 303 7.99 -3.38 14.92
N SER A 304 8.70 -3.77 13.86
CA SER A 304 10.02 -3.22 13.53
C SER A 304 9.91 -1.80 12.98
N GLU A 305 8.88 -1.54 12.16
CA GLU A 305 8.58 -0.21 11.64
C GLU A 305 8.15 0.75 12.76
N ILE A 306 7.40 0.27 13.77
CA ILE A 306 7.04 1.08 14.96
C ILE A 306 8.29 1.44 15.77
N SER A 307 9.22 0.48 15.95
CA SER A 307 10.49 0.76 16.62
C SER A 307 11.28 1.86 15.89
N GLY A 308 11.39 1.76 14.56
CA GLY A 308 12.05 2.78 13.74
C GLY A 308 11.35 4.14 13.82
N LEU A 309 10.01 4.16 13.80
CA LEU A 309 9.22 5.38 13.99
C LEU A 309 9.52 6.06 15.33
N MET A 310 9.58 5.31 16.42
CA MET A 310 9.88 5.88 17.74
C MET A 310 11.28 6.51 17.80
N GLU A 311 12.28 5.87 17.17
CA GLU A 311 13.64 6.42 17.05
C GLU A 311 13.66 7.71 16.23
N GLU A 312 12.98 7.73 15.07
CA GLU A 312 12.88 8.92 14.24
C GLU A 312 12.19 10.07 14.97
N VAL A 313 11.03 9.81 15.60
CA VAL A 313 10.28 10.82 16.34
C VAL A 313 11.09 11.37 17.52
N LYS A 314 11.80 10.52 18.27
CA LYS A 314 12.72 10.98 19.32
C LYS A 314 13.80 11.91 18.76
N GLY A 315 14.30 11.67 17.56
CA GLY A 315 15.25 12.54 16.86
C GLY A 315 14.66 13.88 16.41
N LEU A 316 13.34 13.97 16.23
CA LEU A 316 12.62 15.17 15.78
C LEU A 316 12.15 16.06 16.92
N LEU A 317 11.82 15.48 18.06
CA LEU A 317 11.33 16.19 19.23
C LEU A 317 12.44 17.00 19.92
N ARG A 318 12.07 18.17 20.45
CA ARG A 318 12.91 18.86 21.43
C ARG A 318 12.89 18.14 22.79
N PRO A 319 13.85 18.41 23.68
CA PRO A 319 13.75 18.05 25.10
C PRO A 319 12.39 18.44 25.71
N GLY A 320 11.75 17.49 26.40
CA GLY A 320 10.40 17.61 26.95
C GLY A 320 9.26 17.57 25.92
N GLY A 321 9.56 17.39 24.63
CA GLY A 321 8.56 17.26 23.57
C GLY A 321 7.79 15.95 23.64
N LEU A 322 6.54 15.96 23.16
CA LEU A 322 5.63 14.82 23.28
C LEU A 322 5.51 14.01 21.99
N PHE A 323 5.46 12.69 22.10
CA PHE A 323 4.93 11.81 21.05
C PHE A 323 3.61 11.22 21.52
N ILE A 324 2.54 11.49 20.77
CA ILE A 324 1.20 10.98 21.08
C ILE A 324 0.70 10.15 19.90
N PHE A 325 0.36 8.90 20.18
CA PHE A 325 -0.25 8.02 19.20
C PHE A 325 -1.31 7.15 19.87
N ASP A 326 -2.17 6.53 19.07
CA ASP A 326 -3.23 5.68 19.61
C ASP A 326 -3.37 4.36 18.87
N VAL A 327 -3.93 3.38 19.58
CA VAL A 327 -4.21 2.03 19.08
C VAL A 327 -5.61 1.61 19.48
N VAL A 328 -6.25 0.84 18.60
CA VAL A 328 -7.44 0.05 18.88
C VAL A 328 -7.00 -1.31 19.44
N THR A 329 -7.62 -1.74 20.54
CA THR A 329 -7.25 -3.00 21.21
C THR A 329 -7.94 -4.21 20.58
N GLU A 330 -7.38 -5.40 20.79
CA GLU A 330 -8.03 -6.66 20.39
C GLU A 330 -9.45 -6.78 20.98
N HIS A 331 -9.68 -6.30 22.21
CA HIS A 331 -11.01 -6.32 22.83
C HIS A 331 -12.04 -5.56 21.99
N HIS A 332 -11.66 -4.40 21.44
CA HIS A 332 -12.55 -3.62 20.58
C HIS A 332 -12.83 -4.35 19.27
N ILE A 333 -11.79 -4.91 18.65
CA ILE A 333 -11.90 -5.64 17.38
C ILE A 333 -12.85 -6.83 17.53
N LEU A 334 -12.65 -7.65 18.56
CA LEU A 334 -13.49 -8.83 18.82
C LEU A 334 -14.95 -8.45 19.08
N LYS A 335 -15.20 -7.29 19.70
CA LYS A 335 -16.56 -6.85 20.02
C LYS A 335 -17.30 -6.22 18.84
N HIS A 336 -16.58 -5.54 17.94
CA HIS A 336 -17.21 -4.68 16.93
C HIS A 336 -16.86 -5.05 15.49
N TRP A 337 -15.64 -5.55 15.22
CA TRP A 337 -15.08 -5.60 13.85
C TRP A 337 -14.61 -6.98 13.37
N GLN A 338 -14.73 -8.04 14.19
CA GLN A 338 -14.29 -9.40 13.83
C GLN A 338 -14.97 -9.98 12.57
N ALA A 339 -16.20 -9.56 12.28
CA ALA A 339 -16.96 -9.94 11.09
C ALA A 339 -17.93 -8.79 10.74
N TYR A 340 -17.36 -7.65 10.35
CA TYR A 340 -18.11 -6.43 10.07
C TYR A 340 -18.46 -6.32 8.58
N SER A 341 -19.66 -5.86 8.28
CA SER A 341 -19.99 -5.41 6.94
C SER A 341 -20.99 -4.27 7.00
N GLU A 342 -20.71 -3.19 6.27
CA GLU A 342 -21.55 -2.01 6.21
C GLU A 342 -21.56 -1.44 4.79
N ASN A 343 -22.71 -0.87 4.41
CA ASN A 343 -22.88 -0.18 3.14
C ASN A 343 -23.15 1.30 3.42
N TYR A 344 -22.37 2.16 2.80
CA TYR A 344 -22.52 3.62 2.83
C TYR A 344 -23.05 4.08 1.48
N PRO A 345 -24.35 4.41 1.37
CA PRO A 345 -24.91 5.00 0.17
C PRO A 345 -24.65 6.51 0.15
N GLY A 346 -24.23 7.04 -0.99
CA GLY A 346 -24.07 8.48 -1.23
C GLY A 346 -24.72 8.92 -2.53
N ASP A 347 -24.75 10.24 -2.77
CA ASP A 347 -25.25 10.77 -4.04
C ASP A 347 -24.18 10.62 -5.13
N GLY A 348 -24.39 9.66 -6.03
CA GLY A 348 -23.43 9.37 -7.09
C GLY A 348 -22.24 8.50 -6.66
N TRP A 349 -22.25 7.95 -5.45
CA TRP A 349 -21.26 6.97 -5.00
C TRP A 349 -21.85 5.94 -4.03
N GLN A 350 -21.18 4.79 -3.89
CA GLN A 350 -21.51 3.75 -2.91
C GLN A 350 -20.23 3.13 -2.38
N VAL A 351 -20.16 2.84 -1.08
CA VAL A 351 -19.05 2.11 -0.49
C VAL A 351 -19.56 0.92 0.31
N MET A 352 -19.03 -0.26 0.05
CA MET A 352 -19.21 -1.44 0.90
C MET A 352 -17.91 -1.68 1.66
N ARG A 353 -17.98 -1.65 2.98
CA ARG A 353 -16.89 -2.04 3.87
C ARG A 353 -17.12 -3.46 4.35
N ARG A 354 -16.06 -4.28 4.35
CA ARG A 354 -16.02 -5.58 5.02
C ARG A 354 -14.76 -5.66 5.87
N SER A 355 -14.86 -6.13 7.11
CA SER A 355 -13.69 -6.37 7.95
C SER A 355 -13.75 -7.76 8.58
N TRP A 356 -12.58 -8.40 8.69
CA TRP A 356 -12.39 -9.65 9.42
C TRP A 356 -11.06 -9.64 10.16
N TYR A 357 -11.03 -10.32 11.31
CA TYR A 357 -9.85 -10.38 12.16
C TYR A 357 -9.23 -11.78 12.17
N GLU A 358 -7.98 -11.86 11.71
CA GLU A 358 -7.18 -13.08 11.72
C GLU A 358 -6.33 -13.11 12.99
N ARG A 359 -6.88 -13.76 14.03
CA ARG A 359 -6.30 -13.72 15.37
C ARG A 359 -4.91 -14.35 15.47
N GLU A 360 -4.64 -15.39 14.69
CA GLU A 360 -3.33 -16.06 14.67
C GLU A 360 -2.23 -15.15 14.11
N GLU A 361 -2.57 -14.31 13.13
CA GLU A 361 -1.68 -13.31 12.55
C GLU A 361 -1.72 -11.96 13.27
N GLN A 362 -2.64 -11.81 14.22
CA GLN A 362 -2.98 -10.54 14.88
C GLN A 362 -3.24 -9.42 13.87
N CYS A 363 -3.90 -9.73 12.76
CA CYS A 363 -4.12 -8.81 11.65
C CYS A 363 -5.62 -8.57 11.44
N LEU A 364 -6.04 -7.31 11.48
CA LEU A 364 -7.35 -6.88 11.02
C LEU A 364 -7.27 -6.55 9.53
N HIS A 365 -8.10 -7.23 8.74
CA HIS A 365 -8.28 -6.96 7.33
C HIS A 365 -9.53 -6.12 7.16
N THR A 366 -9.44 -5.06 6.37
CA THR A 366 -10.60 -4.27 5.94
C THR A 366 -10.56 -4.09 4.44
N GLU A 367 -11.63 -4.47 3.77
CA GLU A 367 -11.85 -4.25 2.35
C GLU A 367 -12.89 -3.15 2.15
N PHE A 368 -12.63 -2.26 1.21
CA PHE A 368 -13.59 -1.29 0.72
C PHE A 368 -13.84 -1.53 -0.76
N THR A 369 -15.08 -1.80 -1.14
CA THR A 369 -15.54 -1.77 -2.53
C THR A 369 -16.23 -0.44 -2.77
N ILE A 370 -15.67 0.41 -3.64
CA ILE A 370 -16.07 1.80 -3.82
C ILE A 370 -16.56 1.98 -5.25
N GLY A 371 -17.83 2.29 -5.43
CA GLY A 371 -18.41 2.65 -6.73
C GLY A 371 -18.63 4.15 -6.80
N ILE A 372 -17.99 4.84 -7.75
CA ILE A 372 -18.21 6.27 -8.01
C ILE A 372 -18.77 6.42 -9.43
N ARG A 373 -19.86 7.21 -9.56
CA ARG A 373 -20.48 7.56 -10.83
C ARG A 373 -19.40 8.22 -11.70
N GLN A 374 -19.25 7.73 -12.94
CA GLN A 374 -18.17 8.13 -13.87
C GLN A 374 -16.77 7.58 -13.58
N SER A 375 -16.31 7.39 -12.33
CA SER A 375 -14.92 6.90 -12.07
C SER A 375 -14.74 5.38 -12.08
N GLY A 376 -15.77 4.59 -11.78
CA GLY A 376 -15.68 3.13 -11.85
C GLY A 376 -16.10 2.45 -10.56
N MET A 377 -15.75 1.17 -10.44
CA MET A 377 -15.77 0.46 -9.16
C MET A 377 -14.33 0.09 -8.82
N THR A 378 -13.89 0.40 -7.61
CA THR A 378 -12.54 0.15 -7.13
C THR A 378 -12.60 -0.68 -5.84
N HIS A 379 -11.47 -1.29 -5.50
CA HIS A 379 -11.32 -2.13 -4.32
C HIS A 379 -10.02 -1.79 -3.58
N GLU A 380 -10.13 -1.52 -2.29
CA GLU A 380 -9.00 -1.25 -1.41
C GLU A 380 -8.91 -2.30 -0.31
N HIS A 381 -7.71 -2.82 -0.07
CA HIS A 381 -7.45 -3.75 1.03
C HIS A 381 -6.47 -3.14 2.04
N HIS A 382 -6.96 -2.97 3.26
CA HIS A 382 -6.25 -2.41 4.39
C HIS A 382 -5.89 -3.53 5.37
N ARG A 383 -4.67 -3.46 5.91
CA ARG A 383 -4.18 -4.36 6.96
C ARG A 383 -3.71 -3.53 8.14
N GLN A 384 -4.17 -3.92 9.33
CA GLN A 384 -3.78 -3.30 10.58
C GLN A 384 -3.36 -4.36 11.59
N TRP A 385 -2.16 -4.22 12.15
CA TRP A 385 -1.63 -5.13 13.16
C TRP A 385 -2.14 -4.75 14.56
N ILE A 386 -2.61 -5.76 15.29
CA ILE A 386 -3.20 -5.61 16.62
C ILE A 386 -2.18 -6.05 17.67
N PHE A 387 -1.66 -5.07 18.39
CA PHE A 387 -0.61 -5.27 19.39
C PHE A 387 -1.18 -5.37 20.80
N LYS A 388 -0.50 -6.13 21.67
CA LYS A 388 -0.72 -5.99 23.11
C LYS A 388 -0.13 -4.68 23.58
N LEU A 389 -0.76 -4.07 24.57
CA LEU A 389 -0.28 -2.82 25.17
C LEU A 389 1.07 -2.99 25.86
N SER A 390 1.38 -4.20 26.36
CA SER A 390 2.71 -4.54 26.88
C SER A 390 3.79 -4.40 25.82
N ASP A 391 3.55 -4.94 24.62
CA ASP A 391 4.53 -4.95 23.53
C ASP A 391 4.82 -3.51 23.07
N ILE A 392 3.78 -2.67 23.00
CA ILE A 392 3.94 -1.23 22.73
C ILE A 392 4.74 -0.52 23.83
N THR A 393 4.49 -0.85 25.10
CA THR A 393 5.20 -0.25 26.24
C THR A 393 6.70 -0.62 26.24
N ASP A 394 7.02 -1.86 25.87
CA ASP A 394 8.38 -2.36 25.74
C ASP A 394 9.12 -1.65 24.59
N LEU A 395 8.45 -1.40 23.46
CA LEU A 395 9.00 -0.61 22.36
C LEU A 395 9.29 0.84 22.76
N ILE A 396 8.36 1.49 23.47
CA ILE A 396 8.56 2.86 23.97
C ILE A 396 9.82 2.91 24.83
N THR A 397 9.93 1.98 25.78
CA THR A 397 11.08 1.88 26.69
C THR A 397 12.39 1.67 25.92
N THR A 398 12.39 0.78 24.93
CA THR A 398 13.58 0.44 24.15
C THR A 398 14.04 1.57 23.23
N SER A 399 13.11 2.40 22.73
CA SER A 399 13.44 3.61 21.94
C SER A 399 14.14 4.70 22.77
N GLY A 400 14.09 4.58 24.10
CA GLY A 400 14.55 5.59 25.04
C GLY A 400 13.69 6.86 25.04
N LEU A 401 12.43 6.76 24.62
CA LEU A 401 11.39 7.72 25.00
C LEU A 401 10.86 7.33 26.39
N GLN A 402 10.51 8.33 27.18
CA GLN A 402 9.84 8.11 28.46
C GLN A 402 8.36 7.79 28.22
N HIS A 403 7.87 6.67 28.73
CA HIS A 403 6.44 6.39 28.78
C HIS A 403 5.78 7.20 29.90
N VAL A 404 4.94 8.18 29.53
CA VAL A 404 4.31 9.10 30.50
C VAL A 404 2.93 8.60 30.91
N ALA A 405 2.12 8.13 29.95
CA ALA A 405 0.80 7.59 30.22
C ALA A 405 0.29 6.69 29.08
N SER A 406 -0.62 5.78 29.43
CA SER A 406 -1.53 5.10 28.50
C SER A 406 -2.96 5.43 28.92
N LEU A 407 -3.73 6.09 28.05
CA LEU A 407 -5.02 6.71 28.40
C LEU A 407 -6.19 6.03 27.68
N HIS A 408 -7.25 5.72 28.43
CA HIS A 408 -8.46 5.08 27.93
C HIS A 408 -9.35 6.07 27.15
N GLY A 409 -9.58 5.80 25.86
CA GLY A 409 -10.47 6.59 25.02
C GLY A 409 -10.20 8.10 25.14
N PHE A 410 -11.25 8.90 25.29
CA PHE A 410 -11.15 10.36 25.46
C PHE A 410 -11.02 10.83 26.93
N SER A 411 -10.67 9.91 27.83
CA SER A 411 -10.53 10.17 29.27
C SER A 411 -9.07 10.33 29.69
N MET A 412 -8.84 10.81 30.92
CA MET A 412 -7.52 10.85 31.56
C MET A 412 -7.27 9.64 32.46
N SER A 413 -8.11 8.61 32.36
CA SER A 413 -7.99 7.36 33.11
C SER A 413 -7.03 6.40 32.41
N ALA A 414 -6.42 5.50 33.17
CA ALA A 414 -5.49 4.51 32.63
C ALA A 414 -6.18 3.57 31.60
N GLY A 415 -5.53 3.42 30.46
CA GLY A 415 -5.86 2.43 29.43
C GLY A 415 -5.49 1.01 29.88
N THR A 416 -6.27 0.05 29.43
CA THR A 416 -6.06 -1.39 29.65
C THR A 416 -6.45 -2.15 28.39
N GLU A 417 -6.11 -3.45 28.31
CA GLU A 417 -6.54 -4.34 27.22
C GLU A 417 -8.06 -4.43 27.05
N ARG A 418 -8.86 -4.01 28.04
CA ARG A 418 -10.32 -3.94 27.96
C ARG A 418 -10.84 -2.61 27.40
N SER A 419 -9.95 -1.67 27.10
CA SER A 419 -10.31 -0.37 26.53
C SER A 419 -10.66 -0.52 25.06
N GLY A 420 -11.54 0.33 24.53
CA GLY A 420 -11.78 0.35 23.08
C GLY A 420 -10.55 0.86 22.31
N ARG A 421 -10.04 2.00 22.77
CA ARG A 421 -8.87 2.70 22.22
C ARG A 421 -7.96 3.13 23.37
N VAL A 422 -6.65 3.10 23.15
CA VAL A 422 -5.64 3.57 24.10
C VAL A 422 -4.73 4.58 23.42
N HIS A 423 -4.58 5.75 24.04
CA HIS A 423 -3.62 6.77 23.62
C HIS A 423 -2.35 6.65 24.45
N PHE A 424 -1.22 6.45 23.81
CA PHE A 424 0.09 6.48 24.43
C PHE A 424 0.63 7.90 24.39
N VAL A 425 1.08 8.38 25.54
CA VAL A 425 1.76 9.66 25.70
C VAL A 425 3.19 9.35 26.09
N CYS A 426 4.12 9.70 25.21
CA CYS A 426 5.54 9.53 25.41
C CYS A 426 6.23 10.89 25.40
N GLN A 427 7.37 11.01 26.06
CA GLN A 427 8.14 12.24 26.14
C GLN A 427 9.61 11.97 25.84
N LYS A 428 10.27 12.91 25.16
CA LYS A 428 11.72 12.92 25.07
C LYS A 428 12.30 13.51 26.36
N GLU A 429 13.14 12.74 27.05
CA GLU A 429 13.84 13.22 28.25
C GLU A 429 14.72 14.45 27.93
N ASP A 430 14.94 15.26 28.95
CA ASP A 430 15.94 16.33 28.88
C ASP A 430 17.34 15.71 28.95
N ASP A 431 18.15 15.93 27.91
CA ASP A 431 19.54 15.43 27.82
C ASP A 431 20.45 15.96 28.95
#